data_AF-A0A7S1B6Q5-F1
#
_entry.id   AF-A0A7S1B6Q5-F1
#
_cell.length_a   1.000
_cell.length_b   1.000
_cell.length_c   1.000
_cell.angle_alpha   90.00
_cell.angle_beta   90.00
_cell.angle_gamma   90.00
#
_symmetry.space_group_name_H-M   'P 1'
#
loop_
_entity.id
_entity.type
_entity.pdbx_description
1 polymer ?
#
loop_
_entity_poly.entity_id
_entity_poly.type
_entity_poly.pdbx_seq_one_letter_code
_entity_poly.pdbx_strand_id
1 'polypeptide(L)'
;PALGKGAVRGETDTRSPLAVVIVSSRELGVQTALEFFKFVGGNTRREKVGQAGDRANPLRYKGPRDVRIAGVLTDAELAGGLASDVDVLVTTPDYFNALMELDTFDPSALRAMVVDEADLCLGKLSNEVVDTVWTSAGQRTFSFVTFLVGASLEGPLAAEAVKKNILPPDSSYVATEVSFERISSDKEAEVVGARALESLKLRLDSGLVHRALRAPSDAAMLRLTRMLQAELRRHEETKDVVDAANYSRPRVMVFFPDEDTARRALGLLRDSLWGEHKVC
;
A
#
# COMPACT_ATOMS: atom_id res chain seq x y z
N PRO A 1 31.02 10.84 54.93
CA PRO A 1 30.17 9.81 54.29
C PRO A 1 28.77 10.38 53.99
N ALA A 2 28.26 10.51 52.77
CA ALA A 2 28.73 10.15 51.44
C ALA A 2 28.10 11.17 50.46
N LEU A 3 28.81 11.39 49.35
CA LEU A 3 28.45 12.26 48.23
C LEU A 3 27.14 11.81 47.56
N GLY A 4 26.37 12.79 47.08
CA GLY A 4 25.25 12.59 46.19
C GLY A 4 25.67 11.84 44.93
N LYS A 5 24.98 10.73 44.66
CA LYS A 5 25.03 10.03 43.38
C LYS A 5 23.94 10.57 42.48
N GLY A 6 24.35 10.89 41.26
CA GLY A 6 23.53 11.52 40.24
C GLY A 6 22.28 10.73 39.91
N ALA A 7 21.24 11.49 39.56
CA ALA A 7 20.11 10.96 38.82
C ALA A 7 20.64 10.45 37.48
N VAL A 8 20.77 9.12 37.38
CA VAL A 8 20.84 8.42 36.12
C VAL A 8 19.55 8.79 35.37
N ARG A 9 19.69 9.46 34.21
CA ARG A 9 18.59 9.61 33.25
C ARG A 9 18.13 8.20 32.94
N GLY A 10 16.93 7.85 33.40
CA GLY A 10 16.32 6.57 33.10
C GLY A 10 16.24 6.38 31.60
N GLU A 11 16.68 5.22 31.13
CA GLU A 11 16.32 4.67 29.83
C GLU A 11 14.83 4.88 29.64
N THR A 12 14.46 5.74 28.69
CA THR A 12 13.11 5.70 28.14
C THR A 12 13.01 4.35 27.45
N ASP A 13 12.24 3.45 28.05
CA ASP A 13 11.85 2.15 27.50
C ASP A 13 11.11 2.39 26.17
N THR A 14 11.88 2.57 25.10
CA THR A 14 11.39 2.80 23.74
C THR A 14 10.88 1.46 23.22
N ARG A 15 9.59 1.21 23.41
CA ARG A 15 8.96 0.02 22.87
C ARG A 15 8.89 0.15 21.35
N SER A 16 9.74 -0.61 20.66
CA SER A 16 9.69 -0.79 19.21
C SER A 16 8.33 -1.33 18.76
N PRO A 17 7.89 -1.00 17.53
CA PRO A 17 6.69 -1.59 16.96
C PRO A 17 6.83 -3.11 16.88
N LEU A 18 5.71 -3.82 17.07
CA LEU A 18 5.65 -5.27 16.92
C LEU A 18 5.46 -5.67 15.46
N ALA A 19 4.82 -4.83 14.67
CA ALA A 19 4.60 -5.06 13.26
C ALA A 19 4.83 -3.79 12.44
N VAL A 20 5.36 -3.99 11.23
CA VAL A 20 5.51 -2.93 10.23
C VAL A 20 4.75 -3.33 8.96
N VAL A 21 4.06 -2.38 8.37
CA VAL A 21 3.36 -2.50 7.09
C VAL A 21 3.93 -1.47 6.13
N ILE A 22 4.61 -1.95 5.10
CA ILE A 22 5.18 -1.14 4.02
C ILE A 22 4.20 -1.11 2.87
N VAL A 23 3.86 0.09 2.40
CA VAL A 23 2.95 0.34 1.28
C VAL A 23 3.62 1.19 0.21
N SER A 24 3.15 1.08 -1.03
CA SER A 24 3.77 1.73 -2.19
C SER A 24 3.55 3.25 -2.27
N SER A 25 2.54 3.77 -1.59
CA SER A 25 2.15 5.19 -1.65
C SER A 25 1.56 5.68 -0.32
N ARG A 26 1.57 7.01 -0.14
CA ARG A 26 0.96 7.67 1.01
C ARG A 26 -0.55 7.41 1.08
N GLU A 27 -1.25 7.49 -0.04
CA GLU A 27 -2.70 7.31 -0.10
C GLU A 27 -3.10 5.91 0.35
N LEU A 28 -2.37 4.89 -0.12
CA LEU A 28 -2.55 3.52 0.33
C LEU A 28 -2.22 3.37 1.82
N GLY A 29 -1.18 4.04 2.31
CA GLY A 29 -0.80 4.02 3.72
C GLY A 29 -1.88 4.61 4.63
N VAL A 30 -2.47 5.74 4.24
CA VAL A 30 -3.60 6.35 4.96
C VAL A 30 -4.80 5.40 4.96
N GLN A 31 -5.11 4.79 3.82
CA GLN A 31 -6.21 3.83 3.72
C GLN A 31 -5.96 2.60 4.63
N THR A 32 -4.77 2.03 4.59
CA THR A 32 -4.38 0.88 5.42
C THR A 32 -4.48 1.21 6.90
N ALA A 33 -3.97 2.37 7.34
CA ALA A 33 -4.08 2.81 8.74
C ALA A 33 -5.54 2.97 9.20
N LEU A 34 -6.42 3.48 8.32
CA LEU A 34 -7.86 3.61 8.59
C LEU A 34 -8.59 2.26 8.60
N GLU A 35 -8.21 1.31 7.76
CA GLU A 35 -8.78 -0.05 7.78
C GLU A 35 -8.36 -0.80 9.06
N PHE A 36 -7.10 -0.67 9.49
CA PHE A 36 -6.69 -1.19 10.80
C PHE A 36 -7.53 -0.61 11.93
N PHE A 37 -7.85 0.69 11.89
CA PHE A 37 -8.65 1.35 12.92
C PHE A 37 -10.03 0.71 13.03
N LYS A 38 -10.67 0.47 11.89
CA LYS A 38 -11.97 -0.21 11.83
C LYS A 38 -11.86 -1.64 12.33
N PHE A 39 -10.80 -2.36 11.94
CA PHE A 39 -10.61 -3.77 12.30
C PHE A 39 -10.45 -3.97 13.81
N VAL A 40 -9.75 -3.06 14.50
CA VAL A 40 -9.62 -3.13 15.97
C VAL A 40 -10.88 -2.66 16.71
N GLY A 41 -11.91 -2.23 15.98
CA GLY A 41 -13.25 -1.90 16.51
C GLY A 41 -13.61 -0.41 16.47
N GLY A 42 -12.76 0.43 15.85
CA GLY A 42 -12.99 1.87 15.71
C GLY A 42 -14.11 2.18 14.71
N ASN A 43 -14.78 3.31 14.87
CA ASN A 43 -15.87 3.72 13.99
C ASN A 43 -15.60 5.09 13.37
N THR A 44 -15.05 5.08 12.15
CA THR A 44 -14.68 6.28 11.40
C THR A 44 -15.84 7.27 11.18
N ARG A 45 -17.10 6.80 11.16
CA ARG A 45 -18.28 7.67 11.01
C ARG A 45 -18.67 8.38 12.31
N ARG A 46 -18.38 7.79 13.48
CA ARG A 46 -18.74 8.35 14.79
C ARG A 46 -17.62 9.19 15.40
N GLU A 47 -16.37 8.85 15.11
CA GLU A 47 -15.21 9.35 15.88
C GLU A 47 -14.42 10.46 15.17
N LYS A 48 -14.88 10.96 14.00
CA LYS A 48 -14.22 12.01 13.19
C LYS A 48 -12.74 11.77 12.85
N VAL A 49 -12.23 10.55 13.06
CA VAL A 49 -10.85 10.16 12.74
C VAL A 49 -10.60 10.33 11.24
N GLY A 50 -9.66 11.21 10.88
CA GLY A 50 -9.28 11.47 9.49
C GLY A 50 -9.97 12.65 8.81
N GLN A 51 -10.72 13.51 9.54
CA GLN A 51 -11.18 14.78 8.97
C GLN A 51 -10.05 15.82 8.89
N ALA A 52 -9.97 16.54 7.77
CA ALA A 52 -9.07 17.67 7.60
C ALA A 52 -9.32 18.72 8.70
N GLY A 53 -8.31 18.97 9.54
CA GLY A 53 -8.37 19.93 10.65
C GLY A 53 -8.47 19.33 12.05
N ASP A 54 -8.48 18.00 12.20
CA ASP A 54 -8.40 17.37 13.52
C ASP A 54 -6.96 17.36 14.05
N ARG A 55 -6.76 17.79 15.30
CA ARG A 55 -5.43 17.84 15.96
C ARG A 55 -4.91 16.45 16.35
N ALA A 56 -5.78 15.44 16.36
CA ALA A 56 -5.39 14.05 16.46
C ALA A 56 -4.94 13.57 15.08
N ASN A 57 -3.65 13.34 14.90
CA ASN A 57 -3.09 12.78 13.68
C ASN A 57 -3.85 11.46 13.38
N PRO A 58 -4.58 11.33 12.25
CA PRO A 58 -5.31 10.10 11.93
C PRO A 58 -4.38 8.89 11.76
N LEU A 59 -3.07 9.17 11.64
CA LEU A 59 -2.03 8.19 11.56
C LEU A 59 -1.45 7.84 12.93
N ARG A 60 -1.74 8.54 14.03
CA ARG A 60 -1.33 8.14 15.39
C ARG A 60 -2.54 8.05 16.30
N TYR A 61 -3.00 6.85 16.57
CA TYR A 61 -4.15 6.63 17.44
C TYR A 61 -3.96 5.42 18.34
N LYS A 62 -4.61 5.48 19.50
CA LYS A 62 -4.85 4.33 20.37
C LYS A 62 -6.24 3.78 20.05
N GLY A 63 -6.26 2.64 19.38
CA GLY A 63 -7.48 1.99 18.94
C GLY A 63 -8.20 1.28 20.08
N PRO A 64 -9.48 0.91 19.88
CA PRO A 64 -10.15 -0.04 20.76
C PRO A 64 -9.33 -1.32 20.93
N ARG A 65 -9.37 -1.90 22.14
CA ARG A 65 -8.49 -3.00 22.59
C ARG A 65 -7.02 -2.61 22.84
N ASP A 66 -6.73 -1.32 22.98
CA ASP A 66 -5.41 -0.81 23.37
C ASP A 66 -4.28 -1.09 22.34
N VAL A 67 -4.66 -1.23 21.06
CA VAL A 67 -3.70 -1.36 19.96
C VAL A 67 -3.32 0.03 19.46
N ARG A 68 -2.03 0.36 19.44
CA ARG A 68 -1.54 1.68 19.04
C ARG A 68 -0.91 1.62 17.66
N ILE A 69 -1.36 2.50 16.79
CA ILE A 69 -0.99 2.48 15.37
C ILE A 69 -0.40 3.83 15.01
N ALA A 70 0.76 3.81 14.35
CA ALA A 70 1.43 4.98 13.81
C ALA A 70 1.57 4.88 12.29
N GLY A 71 1.39 5.99 11.58
CA GLY A 71 1.76 6.15 10.19
C GLY A 71 2.87 7.18 10.04
N VAL A 72 3.87 6.84 9.23
CA VAL A 72 4.95 7.76 8.81
C VAL A 72 4.98 7.77 7.29
N LEU A 73 4.29 8.75 6.72
CA LEU A 73 3.98 8.88 5.30
C LEU A 73 4.29 10.30 4.79
N THR A 74 4.80 11.18 5.65
CA THR A 74 5.22 12.56 5.32
C THR A 74 6.48 12.95 6.11
N ASP A 75 7.25 13.91 5.61
CA ASP A 75 8.41 14.47 6.30
C ASP A 75 8.07 15.03 7.69
N ALA A 76 6.88 15.61 7.84
CA ALA A 76 6.41 16.14 9.13
C ALA A 76 6.19 15.01 10.16
N GLU A 77 5.69 13.86 9.72
CA GLU A 77 5.52 12.68 10.57
C GLU A 77 6.86 12.02 10.91
N LEU A 78 7.80 12.00 9.96
CA LEU A 78 9.17 11.53 10.18
C LEU A 78 9.90 12.40 11.19
N ALA A 79 9.84 13.73 11.03
CA ALA A 79 10.44 14.69 11.96
C ALA A 79 9.82 14.60 13.38
N GLY A 80 8.56 14.18 13.47
CA GLY A 80 7.89 13.89 14.74
C GLY A 80 8.39 12.62 15.44
N GLY A 81 9.24 11.80 14.79
CA GLY A 81 9.83 10.56 15.30
C GLY A 81 8.79 9.47 15.62
N LEU A 82 9.22 8.22 15.84
CA LEU A 82 8.28 7.19 16.29
C LEU A 82 8.00 7.36 17.80
N ALA A 83 6.73 7.41 18.20
CA ALA A 83 6.39 7.43 19.63
C ALA A 83 6.80 6.09 20.27
N SER A 84 7.25 6.12 21.53
CA SER A 84 7.76 4.96 22.30
C SER A 84 6.70 3.89 22.62
N ASP A 85 5.57 3.93 21.95
CA ASP A 85 4.33 3.31 22.39
C ASP A 85 3.51 2.81 21.17
N VAL A 86 4.15 2.63 20.02
CA VAL A 86 3.52 2.13 18.80
C VAL A 86 3.56 0.59 18.79
N ASP A 87 2.43 -0.06 18.47
CA ASP A 87 2.38 -1.51 18.26
C ASP A 87 2.47 -1.87 16.76
N VAL A 88 1.86 -1.06 15.89
CA VAL A 88 1.89 -1.24 14.43
C VAL A 88 2.33 0.06 13.73
N LEU A 89 3.35 -0.02 12.89
CA LEU A 89 3.80 1.08 12.04
C LEU A 89 3.34 0.85 10.59
N VAL A 90 2.71 1.85 9.98
CA VAL A 90 2.40 1.89 8.54
C VAL A 90 3.29 2.94 7.88
N THR A 91 4.02 2.58 6.84
CA THR A 91 5.00 3.47 6.22
C THR A 91 5.21 3.15 4.74
N THR A 92 5.97 3.99 4.03
CA THR A 92 6.45 3.71 2.67
C THR A 92 7.93 3.30 2.70
N PRO A 93 8.48 2.68 1.65
CA PRO A 93 9.90 2.30 1.61
C PRO A 93 10.86 3.45 1.94
N ASP A 94 10.61 4.64 1.38
CA ASP A 94 11.51 5.80 1.56
C ASP A 94 11.56 6.25 3.03
N TYR A 95 10.38 6.38 3.66
CA TYR A 95 10.31 6.73 5.08
C TYR A 95 10.76 5.59 6.00
N PHE A 96 10.60 4.32 5.60
CA PHE A 96 11.14 3.20 6.36
C PHE A 96 12.67 3.21 6.36
N ASN A 97 13.30 3.44 5.21
CA ASN A 97 14.75 3.61 5.12
C ASN A 97 15.22 4.75 6.05
N ALA A 98 14.57 5.91 5.99
CA ALA A 98 14.91 7.05 6.84
C ALA A 98 14.73 6.75 8.34
N LEU A 99 13.66 6.04 8.74
CA LEU A 99 13.43 5.66 10.14
C LEU A 99 14.51 4.70 10.67
N MET A 100 15.00 3.80 9.82
CA MET A 100 16.10 2.87 10.13
C MET A 100 17.44 3.60 10.23
N GLU A 101 17.72 4.55 9.32
CA GLU A 101 18.92 5.39 9.37
C GLU A 101 18.98 6.27 10.62
N LEU A 102 17.82 6.74 11.08
CA LEU A 102 17.67 7.54 12.29
C LEU A 102 17.64 6.70 13.59
N ASP A 103 17.75 5.37 13.49
CA ASP A 103 17.72 4.43 14.63
C ASP A 103 16.49 4.66 15.55
N THR A 104 15.34 4.93 14.93
CA THR A 104 14.12 5.32 15.68
C THR A 104 13.44 4.18 16.41
N PHE A 105 13.75 2.93 16.03
CA PHE A 105 13.30 1.73 16.71
C PHE A 105 14.22 0.54 16.39
N ASP A 106 14.27 -0.43 17.30
CA ASP A 106 15.02 -1.66 17.11
C ASP A 106 14.23 -2.69 16.26
N PRO A 107 14.73 -3.09 15.07
CA PRO A 107 14.09 -4.10 14.22
C PRO A 107 14.12 -5.52 14.82
N SER A 108 14.97 -5.80 15.81
CA SER A 108 15.06 -7.11 16.47
C SER A 108 13.78 -7.48 17.24
N ALA A 109 13.01 -6.46 17.63
CA ALA A 109 11.74 -6.59 18.34
C ALA A 109 10.55 -6.86 17.40
N LEU A 110 10.73 -6.70 16.09
CA LEU A 110 9.67 -6.94 15.11
C LEU A 110 9.26 -8.42 15.11
N ARG A 111 7.95 -8.65 15.13
CA ARG A 111 7.32 -9.96 15.04
C ARG A 111 6.69 -10.21 13.68
N ALA A 112 6.31 -9.14 12.98
CA ALA A 112 5.74 -9.24 11.65
C ALA A 112 6.19 -8.09 10.75
N MET A 113 6.40 -8.40 9.49
CA MET A 113 6.59 -7.43 8.42
C MET A 113 5.62 -7.77 7.29
N VAL A 114 4.86 -6.78 6.85
CA VAL A 114 3.98 -6.89 5.68
C VAL A 114 4.49 -5.92 4.64
N VAL A 115 4.76 -6.40 3.44
CA VAL A 115 5.10 -5.56 2.30
C VAL A 115 3.97 -5.69 1.29
N ASP A 116 3.13 -4.67 1.21
CA ASP A 116 2.06 -4.56 0.24
C ASP A 116 2.59 -3.97 -1.08
N GLU A 117 2.02 -4.40 -2.20
CA GLU A 117 2.61 -4.21 -3.55
C GLU A 117 4.10 -4.53 -3.56
N ALA A 118 4.45 -5.75 -3.13
CA ALA A 118 5.84 -6.13 -2.82
C ALA A 118 6.77 -6.07 -4.04
N ASP A 119 6.26 -6.29 -5.25
CA ASP A 119 6.98 -6.10 -6.50
C ASP A 119 7.51 -4.67 -6.67
N LEU A 120 6.73 -3.67 -6.24
CA LEU A 120 7.12 -2.27 -6.27
C LEU A 120 7.92 -1.86 -5.02
N CYS A 121 7.50 -2.28 -3.84
CA CYS A 121 8.08 -1.83 -2.58
C CYS A 121 9.48 -2.39 -2.31
N LEU A 122 9.71 -3.69 -2.59
CA LEU A 122 11.02 -4.31 -2.33
C LEU A 122 12.13 -3.69 -3.16
N GLY A 123 11.83 -3.21 -4.37
CA GLY A 123 12.81 -2.52 -5.23
C GLY A 123 13.25 -1.14 -4.70
N LYS A 124 12.54 -0.56 -3.73
CA LYS A 124 12.83 0.76 -3.15
C LYS A 124 13.50 0.69 -1.77
N LEU A 125 13.55 -0.48 -1.16
CA LEU A 125 14.26 -0.66 0.11
C LEU A 125 15.77 -0.72 -0.14
N SER A 126 16.56 -0.08 0.74
CA SER A 126 18.01 -0.17 0.63
C SER A 126 18.50 -1.57 1.02
N ASN A 127 19.62 -2.02 0.43
CA ASN A 127 20.20 -3.32 0.78
C ASN A 127 20.58 -3.39 2.28
N GLU A 128 21.05 -2.28 2.84
CA GLU A 128 21.39 -2.16 4.26
C GLU A 128 20.19 -2.41 5.16
N VAL A 129 19.02 -1.86 4.79
CA VAL A 129 17.77 -2.09 5.51
C VAL A 129 17.31 -3.53 5.35
N VAL A 130 17.41 -4.09 4.14
CA VAL A 130 17.08 -5.50 3.90
C VAL A 130 17.93 -6.42 4.77
N ASP A 131 19.25 -6.19 4.81
CA ASP A 131 20.16 -7.00 5.62
C ASP A 131 19.91 -6.83 7.12
N THR A 132 19.73 -5.58 7.57
CA THR A 132 19.49 -5.28 8.99
C THR A 132 18.22 -5.94 9.48
N VAL A 133 17.12 -5.81 8.72
CA VAL A 133 15.84 -6.38 9.12
C VAL A 133 15.89 -7.90 8.95
N TRP A 134 16.15 -8.45 7.77
CA TRP A 134 15.92 -9.86 7.48
C TRP A 134 17.13 -10.78 7.71
N THR A 135 18.36 -10.31 7.51
CA THR A 135 19.56 -11.15 7.57
C THR A 135 20.12 -11.30 9.00
N SER A 136 19.74 -10.43 9.94
CA SER A 136 20.15 -10.46 11.36
C SER A 136 19.51 -11.57 12.21
N ALA A 137 19.31 -12.77 11.63
CA ALA A 137 18.56 -13.88 12.21
C ALA A 137 19.06 -14.38 13.58
N GLY A 138 20.31 -14.10 13.96
CA GLY A 138 20.91 -14.51 15.23
C GLY A 138 20.70 -13.56 16.42
N GLN A 139 20.11 -12.37 16.21
CA GLN A 139 20.01 -11.32 17.23
C GLN A 139 18.57 -10.90 17.55
N ARG A 140 17.57 -11.65 17.06
CA ARG A 140 16.17 -11.29 17.24
C ARG A 140 15.65 -11.66 18.62
N THR A 141 14.83 -10.77 19.18
CA THR A 141 14.17 -10.98 20.48
C THR A 141 12.97 -11.94 20.36
N PHE A 142 12.30 -11.95 19.20
CA PHE A 142 11.08 -12.72 18.97
C PHE A 142 11.09 -13.46 17.63
N SER A 143 10.16 -14.41 17.48
CA SER A 143 9.86 -14.99 16.17
C SER A 143 9.30 -13.95 15.22
N PHE A 144 9.72 -14.02 13.96
CA PHE A 144 9.42 -13.05 12.93
C PHE A 144 8.81 -13.72 11.70
N VAL A 145 7.72 -13.14 11.19
CA VAL A 145 7.06 -13.57 9.95
C VAL A 145 7.06 -12.44 8.93
N THR A 146 7.26 -12.78 7.66
CA THR A 146 7.18 -11.84 6.55
C THR A 146 6.03 -12.22 5.63
N PHE A 147 5.20 -11.24 5.27
CA PHE A 147 4.16 -11.36 4.26
C PHE A 147 4.50 -10.45 3.09
N LEU A 148 4.63 -11.03 1.90
CA LEU A 148 4.72 -10.28 0.65
C LEU A 148 3.34 -10.34 0.00
N VAL A 149 2.72 -9.19 -0.23
CA VAL A 149 1.35 -9.05 -0.75
C VAL A 149 1.39 -8.21 -2.03
N GLY A 150 0.55 -8.57 -3.00
CA GLY A 150 0.45 -7.85 -4.27
C GLY A 150 -0.39 -8.62 -5.28
N ALA A 151 -1.00 -7.89 -6.21
CA ALA A 151 -1.82 -8.50 -7.26
C ALA A 151 -0.99 -9.28 -8.28
N SER A 152 0.23 -8.80 -8.53
CA SER A 152 1.14 -9.28 -9.57
C SER A 152 2.34 -10.05 -9.01
N LEU A 153 2.24 -10.64 -7.81
CA LEU A 153 3.32 -11.44 -7.24
C LEU A 153 3.54 -12.71 -8.07
N GLU A 154 4.60 -12.71 -8.87
CA GLU A 154 4.99 -13.86 -9.68
C GLU A 154 6.03 -14.74 -8.94
N GLY A 155 6.15 -16.00 -9.38
CA GLY A 155 7.14 -16.94 -8.86
C GLY A 155 8.59 -16.44 -8.82
N PRO A 156 9.07 -15.67 -9.82
CA PRO A 156 10.42 -15.10 -9.79
C PRO A 156 10.67 -14.15 -8.61
N LEU A 157 9.70 -13.30 -8.24
CA LEU A 157 9.85 -12.39 -7.10
C LEU A 157 9.92 -13.17 -5.77
N ALA A 158 9.11 -14.22 -5.64
CA ALA A 158 9.14 -15.09 -4.48
C ALA A 158 10.50 -15.83 -4.35
N ALA A 159 11.03 -16.34 -5.46
CA ALA A 159 12.36 -16.97 -5.51
C ALA A 159 13.48 -15.97 -5.21
N GLU A 160 13.39 -14.75 -5.74
CA GLU A 160 14.33 -13.67 -5.46
C GLU A 160 14.29 -13.26 -3.97
N ALA A 161 13.10 -13.16 -3.38
CA ALA A 161 12.94 -12.86 -1.96
C ALA A 161 13.57 -13.95 -1.07
N VAL A 162 13.47 -15.23 -1.44
CA VAL A 162 14.19 -16.31 -0.74
C VAL A 162 15.69 -16.16 -0.91
N LYS A 163 16.18 -15.88 -2.13
CA LYS A 163 17.60 -15.67 -2.41
C LYS A 163 18.20 -14.49 -1.63
N LYS A 164 17.41 -13.44 -1.42
CA LYS A 164 17.77 -12.25 -0.62
C LYS A 164 17.55 -12.44 0.89
N ASN A 165 17.22 -13.65 1.35
CA ASN A 165 16.87 -13.96 2.74
C ASN A 165 15.69 -13.16 3.32
N ILE A 166 14.90 -12.48 2.48
CA ILE A 166 13.66 -11.79 2.88
C ILE A 166 12.62 -12.83 3.31
N LEU A 167 12.58 -13.95 2.59
CA LEU A 167 11.76 -15.11 2.92
C LEU A 167 12.68 -16.28 3.31
N PRO A 168 12.37 -17.02 4.39
CA PRO A 168 13.21 -18.13 4.80
C PRO A 168 13.15 -19.25 3.74
N PRO A 169 14.29 -19.88 3.40
CA PRO A 169 14.27 -21.06 2.55
C PRO A 169 13.43 -22.15 3.24
N ASP A 170 12.78 -22.99 2.43
CA ASP A 170 12.08 -24.18 2.91
C ASP A 170 10.87 -23.97 3.84
N SER A 171 10.53 -22.74 4.23
CA SER A 171 9.37 -22.46 5.10
C SER A 171 8.49 -21.35 4.55
N SER A 172 8.67 -21.03 3.27
CA SER A 172 7.92 -20.00 2.56
C SER A 172 6.90 -20.60 1.60
N TYR A 173 5.75 -19.95 1.50
CA TYR A 173 4.60 -20.42 0.73
C TYR A 173 4.05 -19.28 -0.13
N VAL A 174 3.56 -19.62 -1.33
CA VAL A 174 2.75 -18.73 -2.16
C VAL A 174 1.30 -19.17 -2.03
N ALA A 175 0.46 -18.24 -1.58
CA ALA A 175 -0.99 -18.38 -1.60
C ALA A 175 -1.57 -17.52 -2.73
N THR A 176 -2.41 -18.11 -3.56
CA THR A 176 -3.21 -17.42 -4.57
C THR A 176 -4.68 -17.77 -4.35
N GLU A 177 -5.59 -17.16 -5.10
CA GLU A 177 -7.02 -17.50 -5.04
C GLU A 177 -7.28 -19.00 -5.30
N VAL A 178 -6.44 -19.63 -6.13
CA VAL A 178 -6.67 -20.99 -6.62
C VAL A 178 -5.60 -21.99 -6.19
N SER A 179 -4.53 -21.56 -5.51
CA SER A 179 -3.42 -22.43 -5.14
C SER A 179 -2.75 -22.03 -3.84
N PHE A 180 -2.16 -23.02 -3.17
CA PHE A 180 -1.31 -22.83 -2.00
C PHE A 180 -0.13 -23.79 -2.12
N GLU A 181 1.05 -23.25 -2.42
CA GLU A 181 2.22 -24.04 -2.78
C GLU A 181 3.47 -23.57 -2.02
N ARG A 182 4.37 -24.49 -1.68
CA ARG A 182 5.65 -24.18 -1.05
C ARG A 182 6.63 -23.64 -2.08
N ILE A 183 7.39 -22.61 -1.72
CA ILE A 183 8.46 -22.06 -2.56
C ILE A 183 9.67 -23.00 -2.45
N SER A 184 10.06 -23.61 -3.56
CA SER A 184 11.28 -24.42 -3.65
C SER A 184 12.46 -23.55 -4.06
N SER A 185 13.56 -23.58 -3.30
CA SER A 185 14.83 -22.93 -3.64
C SER A 185 15.45 -23.41 -4.96
N ASP A 186 15.13 -24.65 -5.36
CA ASP A 186 15.77 -25.36 -6.46
C ASP A 186 15.11 -25.12 -7.81
N LYS A 187 13.97 -24.44 -7.85
CA LYS A 187 13.46 -23.90 -9.09
C LYS A 187 14.30 -22.66 -9.39
N GLU A 188 15.38 -22.84 -10.15
CA GLU A 188 15.97 -21.73 -10.89
C GLU A 188 14.81 -20.92 -11.47
N ALA A 189 14.84 -19.60 -11.28
CA ALA A 189 13.91 -18.71 -11.94
C ALA A 189 14.08 -18.95 -13.44
N GLU A 190 13.31 -19.90 -13.97
CA GLU A 190 13.19 -20.17 -15.41
C GLU A 190 12.89 -18.79 -15.96
N VAL A 191 13.84 -18.23 -16.73
CA VAL A 191 13.71 -16.88 -17.26
C VAL A 191 12.50 -16.94 -18.18
N VAL A 192 11.38 -16.50 -17.61
CA VAL A 192 10.04 -16.58 -18.15
C VAL A 192 9.90 -15.50 -19.23
N GLY A 193 10.87 -15.37 -20.15
CA GLY A 193 10.82 -14.39 -21.23
C GLY A 193 9.67 -14.62 -22.22
N ALA A 194 9.21 -15.87 -22.33
CA ALA A 194 8.06 -16.25 -23.17
C ALA A 194 6.79 -16.57 -22.35
N ARG A 195 6.94 -17.12 -21.14
CA ARG A 195 5.83 -17.30 -20.21
C ARG A 195 5.42 -16.00 -19.51
N ALA A 196 6.20 -14.92 -19.56
CA ALA A 196 5.88 -13.66 -18.87
C ALA A 196 4.60 -13.09 -19.43
N LEU A 197 4.28 -13.25 -20.72
CA LEU A 197 2.99 -12.84 -21.25
C LEU A 197 1.84 -13.79 -20.85
N GLU A 198 2.11 -15.06 -20.57
CA GLU A 198 1.12 -16.03 -20.08
C GLU A 198 0.95 -15.98 -18.55
N SER A 199 1.97 -15.55 -17.79
CA SER A 199 1.95 -15.26 -16.35
C SER A 199 1.48 -13.83 -16.07
N LEU A 200 1.81 -12.88 -16.96
CA LEU A 200 1.08 -11.63 -17.24
C LEU A 200 -0.16 -11.90 -18.09
N LYS A 201 -0.76 -13.10 -18.01
CA LYS A 201 -2.21 -13.08 -17.78
C LYS A 201 -2.39 -12.30 -16.50
N LEU A 202 -2.35 -10.96 -16.65
CA LEU A 202 -2.79 -9.99 -15.68
C LEU A 202 -3.96 -10.68 -15.02
N ARG A 203 -3.91 -10.79 -13.69
CA ARG A 203 -5.05 -11.27 -12.91
C ARG A 203 -6.16 -10.23 -13.02
N LEU A 204 -6.66 -10.08 -14.24
CA LEU A 204 -7.78 -9.29 -14.62
C LEU A 204 -8.95 -10.10 -14.08
N ASP A 205 -9.68 -9.47 -13.19
CA ASP A 205 -10.93 -10.01 -12.71
C ASP A 205 -11.76 -10.45 -13.93
N SER A 206 -12.20 -11.70 -13.93
CA SER A 206 -13.00 -12.29 -15.02
C SER A 206 -14.32 -11.55 -15.27
N GLY A 207 -14.78 -10.75 -14.30
CA GLY A 207 -15.92 -9.85 -14.44
C GLY A 207 -15.60 -8.53 -15.15
N LEU A 208 -14.33 -8.21 -15.39
CA LEU A 208 -13.92 -6.97 -16.07
C LEU A 208 -13.80 -7.18 -17.58
N VAL A 209 -14.49 -6.32 -18.34
CA VAL A 209 -14.37 -6.26 -19.80
C VAL A 209 -13.31 -5.23 -20.17
N HIS A 210 -12.12 -5.72 -20.53
CA HIS A 210 -11.04 -4.87 -20.99
C HIS A 210 -11.25 -4.46 -22.45
N ARG A 211 -11.24 -3.15 -22.71
CA ARG A 211 -11.34 -2.59 -24.07
C ARG A 211 -10.19 -1.64 -24.29
N ALA A 212 -9.53 -1.77 -25.44
CA ALA A 212 -8.47 -0.87 -25.87
C ALA A 212 -8.93 -0.11 -27.12
N LEU A 213 -8.63 1.19 -27.16
CA LEU A 213 -8.85 2.01 -28.34
C LEU A 213 -7.52 2.59 -28.80
N ARG A 214 -7.13 2.29 -30.04
CA ARG A 214 -5.98 2.94 -30.67
C ARG A 214 -6.42 4.25 -31.31
N ALA A 215 -5.76 5.33 -30.93
CA ALA A 215 -6.02 6.66 -31.45
C ALA A 215 -4.69 7.37 -31.77
N PRO A 216 -4.65 8.23 -32.80
CA PRO A 216 -3.63 9.27 -32.90
C PRO A 216 -3.57 10.11 -31.61
N SER A 217 -2.38 10.61 -31.24
CA SER A 217 -2.16 11.32 -29.97
C SER A 217 -3.02 12.57 -29.81
N ASP A 218 -3.26 13.29 -30.90
CA ASP A 218 -4.12 14.47 -30.99
C ASP A 218 -5.62 14.15 -30.87
N ALA A 219 -6.03 12.92 -31.17
CA ALA A 219 -7.43 12.47 -31.10
C ALA A 219 -7.77 11.64 -29.86
N ALA A 220 -6.78 11.24 -29.07
CA ALA A 220 -6.96 10.34 -27.92
C ALA A 220 -7.96 10.87 -26.90
N MET A 221 -7.82 12.15 -26.50
CA MET A 221 -8.71 12.78 -25.53
C MET A 221 -10.15 12.95 -26.03
N LEU A 222 -10.32 13.33 -27.30
CA LEU A 222 -11.65 13.44 -27.92
C LEU A 222 -12.35 12.07 -27.95
N ARG A 223 -11.61 11.02 -28.31
CA ARG A 223 -12.16 9.66 -28.36
C ARG A 223 -12.49 9.12 -26.97
N LEU A 224 -11.63 9.34 -25.98
CA LEU A 224 -11.91 9.01 -24.58
C LEU A 224 -13.21 9.67 -24.11
N THR A 225 -13.36 10.97 -24.38
CA THR A 225 -14.56 11.73 -24.03
C THR A 225 -15.82 11.15 -24.67
N ARG A 226 -15.78 10.85 -25.97
CA ARG A 226 -16.91 10.23 -26.69
C ARG A 226 -17.26 8.85 -26.16
N MET A 227 -16.26 8.05 -25.79
CA MET A 227 -16.49 6.75 -25.16
C MET A 227 -17.19 6.91 -23.81
N LEU A 228 -16.71 7.80 -22.96
CA LEU A 228 -17.32 8.07 -21.65
C LEU A 228 -18.76 8.58 -21.80
N GLN A 229 -19.03 9.49 -22.73
CA GLN A 229 -20.39 9.95 -23.01
C GLN A 229 -21.30 8.81 -23.49
N ALA A 230 -20.81 7.94 -24.38
CA ALA A 230 -21.58 6.80 -24.87
C ALA A 230 -21.94 5.83 -23.72
N GLU A 231 -20.99 5.54 -22.82
CA GLU A 231 -21.28 4.70 -21.65
C GLU A 231 -22.22 5.39 -20.65
N LEU A 232 -22.09 6.71 -20.44
CA LEU A 232 -23.03 7.47 -19.62
C LEU A 232 -24.46 7.41 -20.18
N ARG A 233 -24.64 7.57 -21.50
CA ARG A 233 -25.96 7.46 -22.14
C ARG A 233 -26.55 6.07 -22.00
N ARG A 234 -25.77 5.01 -22.24
CA ARG A 234 -26.23 3.61 -22.02
C ARG A 234 -26.63 3.36 -20.57
N HIS A 235 -25.92 3.96 -19.62
CA HIS A 235 -26.25 3.87 -18.20
C HIS A 235 -27.49 4.70 -17.81
N GLU A 236 -27.77 5.79 -18.52
CA GLU A 236 -29.01 6.55 -18.35
C GLU A 236 -30.21 5.79 -18.94
N GLU A 237 -30.04 5.08 -20.06
CA GLU A 237 -31.07 4.24 -20.68
C GLU A 237 -31.49 3.06 -19.77
N THR A 238 -30.58 2.53 -18.94
CA THR A 238 -30.92 1.47 -17.96
C THR A 238 -31.67 2.00 -16.74
N LYS A 239 -31.72 3.33 -16.53
CA LYS A 239 -32.44 3.95 -15.41
C LYS A 239 -33.93 3.64 -15.42
N ASP A 240 -34.52 3.50 -16.60
CA ASP A 240 -35.94 3.24 -16.76
C ASP A 240 -36.29 1.75 -16.59
N VAL A 241 -35.28 0.88 -16.49
CA VAL A 241 -35.43 -0.59 -16.44
C VAL A 241 -35.09 -1.15 -15.06
N VAL A 242 -34.27 -0.45 -14.27
CA VAL A 242 -33.76 -0.92 -12.97
C VAL A 242 -34.46 -0.18 -11.83
N ASP A 243 -34.85 -0.90 -10.77
CA ASP A 243 -35.43 -0.31 -9.56
C ASP A 243 -34.56 0.83 -9.00
N ALA A 244 -35.21 1.90 -8.56
CA ALA A 244 -34.53 3.09 -8.02
C ALA A 244 -33.58 2.78 -6.84
N ALA A 245 -33.78 1.68 -6.12
CA ALA A 245 -32.91 1.21 -5.05
C ALA A 245 -31.57 0.64 -5.55
N ASN A 246 -31.53 0.12 -6.79
CA ASN A 246 -30.35 -0.49 -7.40
C ASN A 246 -29.68 0.43 -8.44
N TYR A 247 -30.30 1.56 -8.77
CA TYR A 247 -29.72 2.56 -9.66
C TYR A 247 -28.61 3.34 -8.95
N SER A 248 -27.35 3.00 -9.23
CA SER A 248 -26.19 3.77 -8.78
C SER A 248 -25.73 4.74 -9.86
N ARG A 249 -25.26 5.93 -9.46
CA ARG A 249 -24.64 6.87 -10.40
C ARG A 249 -23.30 6.28 -10.89
N PRO A 250 -23.00 6.38 -12.20
CA PRO A 250 -21.77 5.85 -12.75
C PRO A 250 -20.58 6.58 -12.12
N ARG A 251 -19.55 5.81 -11.74
CA ARG A 251 -18.28 6.33 -11.22
C ARG A 251 -17.20 5.97 -12.21
N VAL A 252 -16.45 6.98 -12.65
CA VAL A 252 -15.38 6.83 -13.63
C VAL A 252 -14.08 7.29 -12.99
N MET A 253 -13.04 6.48 -13.12
CA MET A 253 -11.67 6.85 -12.79
C MET A 253 -10.88 6.94 -14.10
N VAL A 254 -10.18 8.06 -14.30
CA VAL A 254 -9.36 8.30 -15.48
C VAL A 254 -7.92 8.50 -15.02
N PHE A 255 -7.02 7.66 -15.54
CA PHE A 255 -5.60 7.73 -15.25
C PHE A 255 -4.88 8.54 -16.33
N PHE A 256 -3.92 9.35 -15.89
CA PHE A 256 -3.02 10.08 -16.77
C PHE A 256 -1.56 9.73 -16.42
N PRO A 257 -0.63 9.87 -17.36
CA PRO A 257 0.79 9.56 -17.11
C PRO A 257 1.42 10.43 -16.02
N ASP A 258 0.98 11.68 -15.89
CA ASP A 258 1.55 12.68 -14.98
C ASP A 258 0.50 13.70 -14.53
N GLU A 259 0.81 14.42 -13.44
CA GLU A 259 -0.08 15.40 -12.82
C GLU A 259 -0.41 16.57 -13.76
N ASP A 260 0.58 17.08 -14.50
CA ASP A 260 0.39 18.22 -15.38
C ASP A 260 -0.59 17.89 -16.52
N THR A 261 -0.47 16.69 -17.08
CA THR A 261 -1.39 16.17 -18.09
C THR A 261 -2.79 15.97 -17.50
N ALA A 262 -2.91 15.42 -16.29
CA ALA A 262 -4.19 15.31 -15.60
C ALA A 262 -4.85 16.68 -15.39
N ARG A 263 -4.06 17.67 -14.93
CA ARG A 263 -4.54 19.03 -14.63
C ARG A 263 -5.04 19.74 -15.89
N ARG A 264 -4.32 19.62 -17.01
CA ARG A 264 -4.76 20.15 -18.32
C ARG A 264 -6.03 19.46 -18.82
N ALA A 265 -6.12 18.14 -18.65
CA ALA A 265 -7.25 17.35 -19.13
C ALA A 265 -8.52 17.55 -18.28
N LEU A 266 -8.39 17.88 -16.99
CA LEU A 266 -9.52 17.99 -16.06
C LEU A 266 -10.58 18.98 -16.54
N GLY A 267 -10.17 20.18 -16.95
CA GLY A 267 -11.09 21.21 -17.46
C GLY A 267 -11.83 20.73 -18.71
N LEU A 268 -11.08 20.17 -19.68
CA LEU A 268 -11.63 19.66 -20.93
C LEU A 268 -12.62 18.51 -20.71
N LEU A 269 -12.26 17.54 -19.87
CA LEU A 269 -13.15 16.42 -19.53
C LEU A 269 -14.40 16.92 -18.79
N ARG A 270 -14.23 17.85 -17.85
CA ARG A 270 -15.37 18.40 -17.11
C ARG A 270 -16.36 19.09 -18.04
N ASP A 271 -15.86 19.97 -18.89
CA ASP A 271 -16.69 20.76 -19.79
C ASP A 271 -17.33 19.87 -20.88
N SER A 272 -16.63 18.83 -21.33
CA SER A 272 -17.16 17.91 -22.35
C SER A 272 -18.16 16.88 -21.81
N LEU A 273 -18.02 16.45 -20.56
CA LEU A 273 -18.92 15.46 -19.94
C LEU A 273 -20.13 16.13 -19.25
N TRP A 274 -19.91 17.28 -18.61
CA TRP A 274 -20.90 17.94 -17.75
C TRP A 274 -21.13 19.43 -18.06
N GLY A 275 -20.42 20.03 -19.02
CA GLY A 275 -20.63 21.43 -19.43
C GLY A 275 -21.72 21.60 -20.49
N GLU A 276 -22.07 22.86 -20.78
CA GLU A 276 -23.04 23.23 -21.83
C GLU A 276 -22.55 22.88 -23.24
N HIS A 277 -21.23 22.76 -23.43
CA HIS A 277 -20.58 22.38 -24.68
C HIS A 277 -20.33 20.87 -24.75
N LYS A 278 -21.36 20.05 -24.53
CA LYS A 278 -21.27 18.60 -24.80
C LYS A 278 -20.87 18.41 -26.26
N VAL A 279 -19.61 18.03 -26.50
CA VAL A 279 -19.11 17.72 -27.84
C VAL A 279 -19.97 16.59 -28.37
N CYS A 280 -20.71 16.86 -29.44
CA CYS A 280 -21.56 15.89 -30.11
C CYS A 280 -20.75 14.99 -31.06
#